data_AF-A0A521QH46-F1
#
_entry.id   AF-A0A521QH46-F1
#
_cell.length_a   1.000
_cell.length_b   1.000
_cell.length_c   1.000
_cell.angle_alpha   90.00
_cell.angle_beta   90.00
_cell.angle_gamma   90.00
#
_symmetry.space_group_name_H-M   'P 1'
#
loop_
_entity.id
_entity.type
_entity.pdbx_description
1 polymer ?
#
loop_
_entity_poly.entity_id
_entity_poly.type
_entity_poly.pdbx_seq_one_letter_code
_entity_poly.pdbx_strand_id
1 'polypeptide(L)'
;MNAEQAVLDFFAKEENFPLALIAAEHLDGIRLQHNNRFWNALRVRLDELLAHHAPPWRSELTEDRNSADTLVGLHLEPHAAQRTFLRPFMEQQLMGDSYRIYYGMMWNTAPEPAQKTLPAVETLRAQLSDAGYKQNDSFLAWQWAPWYPRRKDFLLRFSTQQEELMNAAMQPWQTLLQEHGEQLRAANLALNDVPRSVAISLDQLRSKPKT
;
A
#
# COMPACT_ATOMS: atom_id res chain seq x y z
N MET A 1 37.65 -17.82 16.65
CA MET A 1 37.56 -16.51 15.98
C MET A 1 36.19 -16.45 15.32
N ASN A 2 35.36 -15.44 15.63
CA ASN A 2 34.04 -15.31 15.02
C ASN A 2 34.23 -14.90 13.55
N ALA A 3 33.74 -15.71 12.60
CA ALA A 3 33.89 -15.46 11.17
C ALA A 3 33.27 -14.10 10.76
N GLU A 4 32.17 -13.69 11.40
CA GLU A 4 31.57 -12.37 11.16
C GLU A 4 32.52 -11.24 11.58
N GLN A 5 33.16 -11.36 12.75
CA GLN A 5 34.10 -10.35 13.25
C GLN A 5 35.33 -10.25 12.35
N ALA A 6 35.85 -11.37 11.84
CA ALA A 6 36.98 -11.36 10.92
C ALA A 6 36.65 -10.61 9.60
N VAL A 7 35.41 -10.73 9.10
CA VAL A 7 34.96 -9.99 7.91
C VAL A 7 34.81 -8.49 8.21
N LEU A 8 34.27 -8.14 9.38
CA LEU A 8 34.15 -6.73 9.79
C LEU A 8 35.53 -6.08 9.97
N ASP A 9 36.46 -6.77 10.65
CA ASP A 9 37.82 -6.30 10.86
C ASP A 9 38.58 -6.15 9.53
N PHE A 10 38.28 -7.01 8.55
CA PHE A 10 38.81 -6.87 7.19
C PHE A 10 38.31 -5.60 6.51
N PHE A 11 37.00 -5.34 6.48
CA PHE A 11 36.43 -4.15 5.84
C PHE A 11 36.71 -2.84 6.59
N ALA A 12 37.06 -2.90 7.87
CA ALA A 12 37.40 -1.72 8.68
C ALA A 12 38.76 -1.10 8.34
N LYS A 13 39.62 -1.80 7.60
CA LYS A 13 40.96 -1.31 7.21
C LYS A 13 40.87 -0.34 6.03
N GLU A 14 41.61 0.76 6.10
CA GLU A 14 41.59 1.82 5.08
C GLU A 14 41.97 1.30 3.69
N GLU A 15 42.96 0.38 3.61
CA GLU A 15 43.37 -0.24 2.35
C GLU A 15 42.26 -1.07 1.67
N ASN A 16 41.24 -1.50 2.43
CA ASN A 16 40.11 -2.28 1.93
C ASN A 16 38.88 -1.42 1.62
N PHE A 17 38.97 -0.09 1.80
CA PHE A 17 37.84 0.82 1.57
C PHE A 17 37.21 0.70 0.17
N PRO A 18 37.95 0.61 -0.94
CA PRO A 18 37.35 0.40 -2.26
C PRO A 18 36.52 -0.89 -2.35
N LEU A 19 36.99 -1.96 -1.72
CA LEU A 19 36.26 -3.23 -1.68
C LEU A 19 35.03 -3.15 -0.76
N ALA A 20 35.12 -2.40 0.34
CA ALA A 20 33.99 -2.12 1.21
C ALA A 20 32.86 -1.38 0.47
N LEU A 21 33.21 -0.41 -0.38
CA LEU A 21 32.24 0.31 -1.22
C LEU A 21 31.53 -0.62 -2.21
N ILE A 22 32.29 -1.46 -2.93
CA ILE A 22 31.72 -2.45 -3.87
C ILE A 22 30.79 -3.42 -3.13
N ALA A 23 31.21 -3.90 -1.95
CA ALA A 23 30.39 -4.78 -1.13
C ALA A 23 29.11 -4.08 -0.66
N ALA A 24 29.17 -2.80 -0.28
CA ALA A 24 27.99 -2.02 0.10
C ALA A 24 26.98 -1.90 -1.05
N GLU A 25 27.43 -1.60 -2.27
CA GLU A 25 26.57 -1.55 -3.46
C GLU A 25 25.89 -2.91 -3.73
N HIS A 26 26.64 -4.00 -3.62
CA HIS A 26 26.09 -5.35 -3.79
C HIS A 26 25.04 -5.67 -2.71
N LEU A 27 25.30 -5.27 -1.46
CA LEU A 27 24.35 -5.44 -0.36
C LEU A 27 23.07 -4.66 -0.60
N ASP A 28 23.14 -3.45 -1.13
CA ASP A 28 21.95 -2.66 -1.47
C ASP A 28 21.15 -3.31 -2.61
N GLY A 29 21.83 -3.90 -3.61
CA GLY A 29 21.19 -4.74 -4.62
C GLY A 29 20.44 -5.94 -4.03
N ILE A 30 21.06 -6.65 -3.08
CA ILE A 30 20.44 -7.77 -2.36
C ILE A 30 19.23 -7.29 -1.56
N ARG A 31 19.32 -6.16 -0.84
CA ARG A 31 18.21 -5.58 -0.09
C ARG A 31 17.02 -5.27 -1.01
N LEU A 32 17.28 -4.70 -2.18
CA LEU A 32 16.25 -4.41 -3.17
C LEU A 32 15.58 -5.70 -3.70
N GLN A 33 16.37 -6.72 -4.02
CA GLN A 33 15.84 -8.03 -4.45
C GLN A 33 14.93 -8.65 -3.39
N HIS A 34 15.34 -8.62 -2.12
CA HIS A 34 14.52 -9.11 -1.01
C HIS A 34 13.24 -8.29 -0.82
N ASN A 35 13.32 -6.97 -0.94
CA ASN A 35 12.15 -6.08 -0.93
C ASN A 35 11.15 -6.46 -2.03
N ASN A 36 11.61 -6.63 -3.26
CA ASN A 36 10.72 -7.00 -4.37
C ASN A 36 10.14 -8.40 -4.21
N ARG A 37 10.94 -9.36 -3.71
CA ARG A 37 10.46 -10.71 -3.41
C ARG A 37 9.40 -10.70 -2.32
N PHE A 38 9.53 -9.84 -1.31
CA PHE A 38 8.50 -9.65 -0.26
C PHE A 38 7.16 -9.22 -0.88
N TRP A 39 7.15 -8.14 -1.68
CA TRP A 39 5.92 -7.63 -2.29
C TRP A 39 5.28 -8.65 -3.24
N ASN A 40 6.08 -9.35 -4.05
CA ASN A 40 5.55 -10.42 -4.91
C ASN A 40 4.97 -11.59 -4.11
N ALA A 41 5.66 -12.06 -3.06
CA ALA A 41 5.15 -13.14 -2.23
C ALA A 41 3.85 -12.76 -1.51
N LEU A 42 3.74 -11.51 -1.07
CA LEU A 42 2.53 -10.98 -0.46
C LEU A 42 1.38 -10.88 -1.49
N ARG A 43 1.67 -10.46 -2.72
CA ARG A 43 0.71 -10.45 -3.84
C ARG A 43 0.12 -11.82 -4.09
N VAL A 44 0.96 -12.87 -4.20
CA VAL A 44 0.51 -14.24 -4.48
C VAL A 44 -0.50 -14.70 -3.43
N ARG A 45 -0.21 -14.47 -2.15
CA ARG A 45 -1.14 -14.83 -1.06
C ARG A 45 -2.41 -13.99 -1.06
N LEU A 46 -2.31 -12.73 -1.44
CA LEU A 46 -3.48 -11.87 -1.62
C LEU A 46 -4.35 -12.38 -2.78
N ASP A 47 -3.76 -12.75 -3.91
CA ASP A 47 -4.49 -13.34 -5.04
C ASP A 47 -5.19 -14.65 -4.66
N GLU A 48 -4.54 -15.51 -3.86
CA GLU A 48 -5.16 -16.73 -3.31
C GLU A 48 -6.36 -16.42 -2.40
N LEU A 49 -6.25 -15.40 -1.56
CA LEU A 49 -7.34 -14.93 -0.70
C LEU A 49 -8.51 -14.37 -1.52
N LEU A 50 -8.22 -13.56 -2.55
CA LEU A 50 -9.23 -13.01 -3.44
C LEU A 50 -9.92 -14.13 -4.24
N ALA A 51 -9.18 -15.13 -4.73
CA ALA A 51 -9.77 -16.27 -5.43
C ALA A 51 -10.75 -17.07 -4.55
N HIS A 52 -10.46 -17.21 -3.25
CA HIS A 52 -11.33 -17.94 -2.31
C HIS A 52 -12.64 -17.20 -1.99
N HIS A 53 -12.59 -15.89 -1.83
CA HIS A 53 -13.76 -15.10 -1.43
C HIS A 53 -14.51 -14.46 -2.61
N ALA A 54 -13.93 -14.55 -3.82
CA ALA A 54 -14.41 -13.94 -5.05
C ALA A 54 -14.89 -12.47 -4.91
N PRO A 55 -14.19 -11.60 -4.15
CA PRO A 55 -14.58 -10.20 -4.09
C PRO A 55 -14.24 -9.52 -5.43
N PRO A 56 -14.84 -8.36 -5.76
CA PRO A 56 -14.71 -7.75 -7.08
C PRO A 56 -13.36 -7.03 -7.29
N TRP A 57 -12.26 -7.60 -6.82
CA TRP A 57 -10.94 -6.98 -6.74
C TRP A 57 -9.88 -7.77 -7.51
N ARG A 58 -8.93 -7.06 -8.12
CA ARG A 58 -7.63 -7.58 -8.52
C ARG A 58 -6.52 -6.91 -7.73
N SER A 59 -5.45 -7.64 -7.44
CA SER A 59 -4.26 -7.05 -6.82
C SER A 59 -3.32 -6.45 -7.87
N GLU A 60 -2.80 -5.27 -7.57
CA GLU A 60 -1.80 -4.56 -8.39
C GLU A 60 -0.61 -4.18 -7.52
N LEU A 61 0.59 -4.30 -8.10
CA LEU A 61 1.82 -3.84 -7.46
C LEU A 61 2.00 -2.34 -7.68
N THR A 62 2.53 -1.66 -6.67
CA THR A 62 2.94 -0.26 -6.77
C THR A 62 4.46 -0.19 -6.98
N GLU A 63 4.90 0.49 -8.03
CA GLU A 63 6.32 0.78 -8.30
C GLU A 63 6.74 2.15 -7.75
N ASP A 64 8.01 2.29 -7.40
CA ASP A 64 8.62 3.57 -7.04
C ASP A 64 8.68 4.47 -8.28
N ARG A 65 8.18 5.70 -8.15
CA ARG A 65 8.19 6.68 -9.25
C ARG A 65 9.60 7.14 -9.63
N ASN A 66 10.55 7.02 -8.71
CA ASN A 66 11.92 7.51 -8.89
C ASN A 66 12.91 6.39 -9.20
N SER A 67 12.49 5.13 -9.09
CA SER A 67 13.35 3.97 -9.32
C SER A 67 12.57 2.87 -10.03
N ALA A 68 12.85 2.73 -11.32
CA ALA A 68 12.36 1.61 -12.10
C ALA A 68 12.67 0.28 -11.39
N ASP A 69 11.76 -0.68 -11.53
CA ASP A 69 11.86 -2.01 -10.94
C ASP A 69 11.90 -2.07 -9.41
N THR A 70 11.67 -0.96 -8.69
CA THR A 70 11.54 -0.98 -7.23
C THR A 70 10.08 -1.09 -6.84
N LEU A 71 9.69 -2.19 -6.20
CA LEU A 71 8.35 -2.36 -5.67
C LEU A 71 8.23 -1.64 -4.31
N VAL A 72 7.16 -0.88 -4.14
CA VAL A 72 6.89 -0.11 -2.92
C VAL A 72 5.55 -0.43 -2.30
N GLY A 73 4.76 -1.32 -2.88
CA GLY A 73 3.52 -1.75 -2.27
C GLY A 73 2.59 -2.54 -3.16
N LEU A 74 1.36 -2.64 -2.69
CA LEU A 74 0.24 -3.38 -3.25
C LEU A 74 -1.04 -2.61 -2.99
N HIS A 75 -1.95 -2.62 -3.95
CA HIS A 75 -3.30 -2.10 -3.78
C HIS A 75 -4.29 -2.95 -4.55
N LEU A 76 -5.57 -2.81 -4.20
CA LEU A 76 -6.65 -3.48 -4.91
C LEU A 76 -7.35 -2.53 -5.89
N GLU A 77 -7.68 -3.07 -7.05
CA GLU A 77 -8.44 -2.37 -8.09
C GLU A 77 -9.74 -3.12 -8.36
N PRO A 78 -10.88 -2.43 -8.52
CA PRO A 78 -12.13 -3.10 -8.84
C PRO A 78 -12.05 -3.73 -10.23
N HIS A 79 -12.70 -4.87 -10.45
CA HIS A 79 -12.82 -5.46 -11.79
C HIS A 79 -13.63 -4.57 -12.74
N ALA A 80 -14.65 -3.90 -12.22
CA ALA A 80 -15.46 -2.97 -12.98
C ALA A 80 -14.81 -1.58 -12.99
N ALA A 81 -14.88 -0.90 -14.13
CA ALA A 81 -14.41 0.48 -14.23
C ALA A 81 -15.29 1.39 -13.35
N GLN A 82 -14.69 1.98 -12.32
CA GLN A 82 -15.32 2.95 -11.44
C GLN A 82 -14.45 4.21 -11.37
N ARG A 83 -15.08 5.39 -11.46
CA ARG A 83 -14.34 6.67 -11.47
C ARG A 83 -13.72 7.00 -10.12
N THR A 84 -14.53 6.93 -9.06
CA THR A 84 -14.11 7.21 -7.69
C THR A 84 -14.48 6.02 -6.82
N PHE A 85 -13.49 5.45 -6.14
CA PHE A 85 -13.68 4.34 -5.21
C PHE A 85 -12.62 4.38 -4.10
N LEU A 86 -12.94 3.66 -3.03
CA LEU A 86 -12.04 3.34 -1.93
C LEU A 86 -11.38 2.00 -2.22
N ARG A 87 -10.05 1.98 -2.13
CA ARG A 87 -9.26 0.78 -2.32
C ARG A 87 -8.43 0.41 -1.09
N PRO A 88 -8.46 -0.87 -0.68
CA PRO A 88 -7.48 -1.45 0.22
C PRO A 88 -6.06 -1.30 -0.35
N PHE A 89 -5.10 -0.91 0.48
CA PHE A 89 -3.71 -0.76 0.09
C PHE A 89 -2.72 -1.11 1.21
N MET A 90 -1.50 -1.46 0.83
CA MET A 90 -0.34 -1.57 1.71
C MET A 90 0.91 -1.11 0.95
N GLU A 91 1.58 -0.09 1.45
CA GLU A 91 2.75 0.51 0.80
C GLU A 91 3.87 0.78 1.81
N GLN A 92 5.07 1.08 1.34
CA GLN A 92 6.17 1.58 2.15
C GLN A 92 6.43 3.05 1.87
N GLN A 93 6.75 3.79 2.92
CA GLN A 93 7.13 5.20 2.84
C GLN A 93 8.50 5.39 3.48
N LEU A 94 9.36 6.20 2.86
CA LEU A 94 10.61 6.65 3.47
C LEU A 94 10.28 7.64 4.60
N MET A 95 10.69 7.28 5.81
CA MET A 95 10.47 8.03 7.05
C MET A 95 11.84 8.33 7.66
N GLY A 96 12.37 9.52 7.41
CA GLY A 96 13.74 9.86 7.81
C GLY A 96 14.75 9.02 7.03
N ASP A 97 15.41 8.09 7.71
CA ASP A 97 16.43 7.19 7.15
C ASP A 97 15.92 5.79 6.80
N SER A 98 14.66 5.48 7.12
CA SER A 98 14.14 4.12 7.10
C SER A 98 12.80 4.04 6.36
N TYR A 99 12.62 2.99 5.55
CA TYR A 99 11.32 2.69 4.98
C TYR A 99 10.44 1.96 5.99
N ARG A 100 9.18 2.37 6.11
CA ARG A 100 8.19 1.73 6.98
C ARG A 100 6.91 1.42 6.20
N ILE A 101 6.33 0.24 6.45
CA ILE A 101 5.07 -0.16 5.83
C ILE A 101 3.89 0.51 6.53
N TYR A 102 2.93 0.96 5.74
CA TYR A 102 1.62 1.45 6.15
C TYR A 102 0.53 0.84 5.27
N TYR A 103 -0.69 0.77 5.79
CA TYR A 103 -1.82 0.12 5.11
C TYR A 103 -3.14 0.76 5.50
N GLY A 104 -4.19 0.49 4.73
CA GLY A 104 -5.55 0.95 5.03
C GLY A 104 -6.44 1.06 3.81
N MET A 105 -7.28 2.11 3.80
CA MET A 105 -8.17 2.48 2.71
C MET A 105 -7.78 3.84 2.15
N MET A 106 -7.43 3.87 0.86
CA MET A 106 -7.12 5.09 0.13
C MET A 106 -8.16 5.38 -0.94
N TRP A 107 -8.33 6.66 -1.26
CA TRP A 107 -9.08 7.06 -2.44
C TRP A 107 -8.25 6.82 -3.69
N ASN A 108 -8.86 6.24 -4.74
CA ASN A 108 -8.17 6.10 -6.04
C ASN A 108 -7.89 7.46 -6.70
N THR A 109 -8.75 8.44 -6.43
CA THR A 109 -8.70 9.82 -6.91
C THR A 109 -9.25 10.75 -5.83
N ALA A 110 -8.88 12.03 -5.84
CA ALA A 110 -9.39 12.98 -4.85
C ALA A 110 -10.94 13.03 -4.90
N PRO A 111 -11.63 12.68 -3.79
CA PRO A 111 -13.09 12.66 -3.78
C PRO A 111 -13.67 14.06 -3.62
N GLU A 112 -14.86 14.27 -4.16
CA GLU A 112 -15.64 15.48 -3.93
C GLU A 112 -16.14 15.53 -2.47
N PRO A 113 -16.38 16.72 -1.89
CA PRO A 113 -16.86 16.83 -0.51
C PRO A 113 -18.13 16.03 -0.24
N ALA A 114 -19.08 16.00 -1.18
CA ALA A 114 -20.33 15.24 -1.05
C ALA A 114 -20.11 13.72 -1.03
N GLN A 115 -19.06 13.22 -1.71
CA GLN A 115 -18.70 11.80 -1.69
C GLN A 115 -18.12 11.39 -0.33
N LYS A 116 -17.39 12.30 0.34
CA LYS A 116 -16.85 12.05 1.69
C LYS A 116 -17.95 11.93 2.76
N THR A 117 -19.13 12.51 2.54
CA THR A 117 -20.24 12.54 3.50
C THR A 117 -21.35 11.54 3.16
N LEU A 118 -21.12 10.61 2.22
CA LEU A 118 -22.09 9.55 1.95
C LEU A 118 -22.26 8.67 3.20
N PRO A 119 -23.49 8.31 3.62
CA PRO A 119 -23.70 7.54 4.85
C PRO A 119 -22.91 6.23 4.90
N ALA A 120 -22.77 5.52 3.78
CA ALA A 120 -21.99 4.29 3.69
C ALA A 120 -20.48 4.53 3.89
N VAL A 121 -19.96 5.65 3.39
CA VAL A 121 -18.56 6.07 3.57
C VAL A 121 -18.31 6.48 5.02
N GLU A 122 -19.23 7.22 5.63
CA GLU A 122 -19.12 7.63 7.04
C GLU A 122 -19.21 6.44 7.99
N THR A 123 -20.08 5.48 7.70
CA THR A 123 -20.18 4.23 8.48
C THR A 123 -18.85 3.46 8.46
N LEU A 124 -18.28 3.26 7.27
CA LEU A 124 -16.97 2.60 7.14
C LEU A 124 -15.86 3.40 7.86
N ARG A 125 -15.86 4.72 7.71
CA ARG A 125 -14.91 5.62 8.39
C ARG A 125 -14.99 5.48 9.91
N ALA A 126 -16.20 5.48 10.47
CA ALA A 126 -16.42 5.36 11.91
C ALA A 126 -15.87 4.02 12.42
N GLN A 127 -16.22 2.91 11.77
CA GLN A 127 -15.71 1.57 12.15
C GLN A 127 -14.18 1.50 12.12
N LEU A 128 -13.55 2.01 11.07
CA LEU A 128 -12.08 2.03 10.97
C LEU A 128 -11.47 2.97 12.01
N SER A 129 -12.12 4.08 12.34
CA SER A 129 -11.69 4.98 13.42
C SER A 129 -11.73 4.28 14.78
N ASP A 130 -12.79 3.52 15.05
CA ASP A 130 -12.96 2.75 16.30
C ASP A 130 -11.90 1.63 16.41
N ALA A 131 -11.47 1.08 15.26
CA ALA A 131 -10.32 0.17 15.16
C ALA A 131 -8.95 0.90 15.24
N GLY A 132 -8.93 2.21 15.48
CA GLY A 132 -7.74 3.03 15.70
C GLY A 132 -7.05 3.52 14.43
N TYR A 133 -7.70 3.47 13.26
CA TYR A 133 -7.11 3.98 12.02
C TYR A 133 -7.11 5.51 12.00
N LYS A 134 -6.05 6.09 11.43
CA LYS A 134 -5.88 7.53 11.22
C LYS A 134 -6.51 7.95 9.91
N GLN A 135 -6.89 9.22 9.79
CA GLN A 135 -7.59 9.74 8.61
C GLN A 135 -6.89 10.99 8.08
N ASN A 136 -6.98 11.25 6.78
CA ASN A 136 -6.66 12.54 6.18
C ASN A 136 -7.38 12.67 4.81
N ASP A 137 -7.00 13.66 4.00
CA ASP A 137 -7.66 13.89 2.72
C ASP A 137 -7.44 12.79 1.67
N SER A 138 -6.28 12.13 1.70
CA SER A 138 -5.92 11.08 0.74
C SER A 138 -6.35 9.69 1.21
N PHE A 139 -6.48 9.49 2.52
CA PHE A 139 -6.80 8.22 3.14
C PHE A 139 -8.09 8.33 3.94
N LEU A 140 -9.08 7.50 3.61
CA LEU A 140 -10.24 7.33 4.48
C LEU A 140 -9.79 6.82 5.86
N ALA A 141 -8.83 5.90 5.87
CA ALA A 141 -8.30 5.26 7.05
C ALA A 141 -6.91 4.67 6.75
N TRP A 142 -5.93 4.83 7.63
CA TRP A 142 -4.61 4.21 7.50
C TRP A 142 -3.93 3.97 8.85
N GLN A 143 -3.00 3.02 8.89
CA GLN A 143 -2.17 2.72 10.06
C GLN A 143 -0.75 2.36 9.65
N TRP A 144 0.19 2.53 10.58
CA TRP A 144 1.55 2.02 10.43
C TRP A 144 1.62 0.55 10.83
N ALA A 145 2.23 -0.26 9.97
CA ALA A 145 2.67 -1.58 10.36
C ALA A 145 3.93 -1.50 11.25
N PRO A 146 4.29 -2.58 11.97
CA PRO A 146 5.54 -2.66 12.72
C PRO A 146 6.77 -2.98 11.83
N TRP A 147 6.60 -3.05 10.51
CA TRP A 147 7.61 -3.55 9.59
C TRP A 147 8.42 -2.47 8.88
N TYR A 148 9.72 -2.74 8.76
CA TYR A 148 10.70 -1.89 8.08
C TYR A 148 11.43 -2.72 7.01
N PRO A 149 10.91 -2.79 5.77
CA PRO A 149 11.24 -3.85 4.81
C PRO A 149 12.70 -3.89 4.37
N ARG A 150 13.46 -2.80 4.56
CA ARG A 150 14.89 -2.72 4.21
C ARG A 150 15.84 -2.85 5.39
N ARG A 151 15.32 -3.01 6.62
CA ARG A 151 16.16 -3.20 7.81
C ARG A 151 16.63 -4.65 7.94
N LYS A 152 17.81 -4.83 8.56
CA LYS A 152 18.47 -6.13 8.75
C LYS A 152 17.55 -7.16 9.41
N ASP A 153 16.87 -6.79 10.48
CA ASP A 153 15.98 -7.66 11.25
C ASP A 153 14.80 -8.17 10.41
N PHE A 154 14.16 -7.28 9.64
CA PHE A 154 13.09 -7.67 8.73
C PHE A 154 13.60 -8.62 7.64
N LEU A 155 14.73 -8.29 7.01
CA LEU A 155 15.30 -9.09 5.92
C LEU A 155 15.73 -10.49 6.40
N LEU A 156 16.34 -10.58 7.58
CA LEU A 156 16.70 -11.86 8.20
C LEU A 156 15.46 -12.67 8.57
N ARG A 157 14.41 -12.02 9.10
CA ARG A 157 13.15 -12.69 9.38
C ARG A 157 12.50 -13.20 8.10
N PHE A 158 12.51 -12.40 7.03
CA PHE A 158 11.97 -12.82 5.75
C PHE A 158 12.74 -13.99 5.14
N SER A 159 14.05 -14.08 5.33
CA SER A 159 14.86 -15.20 4.79
C SER A 159 14.77 -16.48 5.62
N THR A 160 14.55 -16.39 6.93
CA THR A 160 14.57 -17.55 7.85
C THR A 160 13.19 -17.99 8.35
N GLN A 161 12.22 -17.08 8.39
CA GLN A 161 10.86 -17.27 8.93
C GLN A 161 9.82 -16.71 7.96
N GLN A 162 10.00 -16.98 6.66
CA GLN A 162 9.18 -16.37 5.60
C GLN A 162 7.68 -16.58 5.84
N GLU A 163 7.24 -17.79 6.14
CA GLU A 163 5.82 -18.11 6.30
C GLU A 163 5.17 -17.36 7.46
N GLU A 164 5.84 -17.29 8.61
CA GLU A 164 5.35 -16.58 9.79
C GLU A 164 5.22 -15.08 9.50
N LEU A 165 6.24 -14.49 8.88
CA LEU A 165 6.19 -13.09 8.48
C LEU A 165 5.07 -12.83 7.46
N MET A 166 4.86 -13.74 6.49
CA MET A 166 3.79 -13.59 5.51
C MET A 166 2.40 -13.76 6.14
N ASN A 167 2.24 -14.68 7.11
CA ASN A 167 0.98 -14.82 7.85
C ASN A 167 0.64 -13.54 8.61
N ALA A 168 1.64 -12.94 9.27
CA ALA A 168 1.49 -11.66 9.95
C ALA A 168 1.19 -10.50 8.96
N ALA A 169 1.88 -10.46 7.82
CA ALA A 169 1.67 -9.45 6.78
C ALA A 169 0.31 -9.57 6.09
N MET A 170 -0.32 -10.75 6.11
CA MET A 170 -1.67 -10.96 5.59
C MET A 170 -2.78 -10.55 6.56
N GLN A 171 -2.51 -10.43 7.87
CA GLN A 171 -3.54 -10.04 8.85
C GLN A 171 -4.23 -8.72 8.48
N PRO A 172 -3.52 -7.62 8.12
CA PRO A 172 -4.17 -6.40 7.66
C PRO A 172 -5.13 -6.60 6.49
N TRP A 173 -4.74 -7.42 5.50
CA TRP A 173 -5.60 -7.70 4.34
C TRP A 173 -6.84 -8.49 4.74
N GLN A 174 -6.69 -9.49 5.61
CA GLN A 174 -7.80 -10.29 6.10
C GLN A 174 -8.80 -9.42 6.88
N THR A 175 -8.33 -8.60 7.83
CA THR A 175 -9.20 -7.68 8.56
C THR A 175 -9.93 -6.72 7.62
N LEU A 176 -9.22 -6.07 6.69
CA LEU A 176 -9.83 -5.12 5.77
C LEU A 176 -10.86 -5.77 4.82
N LEU A 177 -10.60 -6.99 4.34
CA LEU A 177 -11.43 -7.65 3.32
C LEU A 177 -12.52 -8.54 3.90
N GLN A 178 -12.32 -9.13 5.08
CA GLN A 178 -13.27 -10.05 5.70
C GLN A 178 -14.10 -9.33 6.76
N GLU A 179 -13.47 -8.55 7.66
CA GLU A 179 -14.20 -7.88 8.74
C GLU A 179 -14.89 -6.60 8.26
N HIS A 180 -14.24 -5.83 7.37
CA HIS A 180 -14.79 -4.59 6.81
C HIS A 180 -15.26 -4.70 5.35
N GLY A 181 -15.21 -5.90 4.77
CA GLY A 181 -15.46 -6.13 3.35
C GLY A 181 -16.86 -5.71 2.90
N GLU A 182 -17.88 -5.96 3.72
CA GLU A 182 -19.26 -5.61 3.39
C GLU A 182 -19.48 -4.09 3.37
N GLN A 183 -18.93 -3.37 4.35
CA GLN A 183 -19.03 -1.92 4.44
C GLN A 183 -18.19 -1.24 3.36
N LEU A 184 -17.02 -1.80 3.02
CA LEU A 184 -16.24 -1.37 1.87
C LEU A 184 -17.04 -1.52 0.56
N ARG A 185 -17.70 -2.67 0.36
CA ARG A 185 -18.57 -2.90 -0.80
C ARG A 185 -19.73 -1.90 -0.84
N ALA A 186 -20.41 -1.68 0.29
CA ALA A 186 -21.53 -0.73 0.38
C ALA A 186 -21.08 0.71 0.08
N ALA A 187 -19.92 1.13 0.60
CA ALA A 187 -19.35 2.44 0.33
C ALA A 187 -19.02 2.60 -1.16
N ASN A 188 -18.41 1.60 -1.79
CA ASN A 188 -18.08 1.66 -3.21
C ASN A 188 -19.31 1.62 -4.13
N LEU A 189 -20.37 0.90 -3.76
CA LEU A 189 -21.66 0.97 -4.47
C LEU A 189 -22.25 2.38 -4.38
N ALA A 190 -22.31 2.96 -3.18
CA ALA A 190 -22.83 4.32 -3.00
C ALA A 190 -22.04 5.37 -3.79
N LEU A 191 -20.71 5.22 -3.88
CA LEU A 191 -19.85 6.10 -4.67
C LEU A 191 -20.10 5.99 -6.17
N ASN A 192 -20.50 4.81 -6.66
CA ASN A 192 -20.81 4.59 -8.07
C ASN A 192 -22.19 5.15 -8.47
N ASP A 193 -23.13 5.20 -7.52
CA ASP A 193 -24.49 5.68 -7.74
C ASP A 193 -24.63 7.21 -7.66
N VAL A 194 -23.61 7.93 -7.21
CA VAL A 194 -23.64 9.41 -7.16
C VAL A 194 -23.83 9.96 -8.58
N PRO A 195 -24.94 10.68 -8.86
CA PRO A 195 -25.17 11.27 -10.16
C PRO A 195 -23.98 12.14 -10.53
N ARG A 196 -23.46 11.95 -11.74
CA ARG A 196 -22.41 12.82 -12.26
C ARG A 196 -22.90 14.26 -12.16
N SER A 197 -22.23 15.09 -11.36
CA SER A 197 -22.46 16.51 -11.43
C SER A 197 -22.18 16.92 -12.87
N VAL A 198 -23.24 17.22 -13.63
CA VAL A 198 -23.10 17.82 -14.95
C VAL A 198 -22.43 19.15 -14.67
N ALA A 199 -21.13 19.22 -14.89
CA ALA A 199 -20.44 20.48 -14.94
C ALA A 199 -21.08 21.23 -16.11
N ILE A 200 -22.08 22.07 -15.80
CA ILE A 200 -22.68 22.96 -16.77
C ILE A 200 -21.52 23.85 -17.22
N SER A 201 -20.99 23.57 -18.41
CA SER A 201 -19.95 24.40 -19.01
C SER A 201 -20.46 25.84 -19.01
N LEU A 202 -19.62 26.79 -18.57
CA LEU A 202 -19.92 28.23 -18.58
C LEU A 202 -20.35 28.72 -19.98
N ASP A 203 -20.00 27.98 -21.04
CA ASP A 203 -20.47 28.25 -22.41
C ASP A 203 -21.98 28.02 -22.61
N GLN A 204 -22.60 27.09 -21.86
CA GLN A 204 -24.04 26.84 -21.93
C GLN A 204 -24.87 27.91 -21.18
N LEU A 205 -24.25 28.69 -20.29
CA LEU A 205 -24.89 29.86 -19.66
C LEU A 205 -24.81 31.12 -20.53
N ARG A 206 -23.86 31.19 -21.48
CA ARG A 206 -23.71 32.32 -22.40
C ARG A 206 -24.62 32.24 -23.64
N SER A 207 -25.17 31.08 -23.94
CA SER A 207 -26.02 30.85 -25.12
C SER A 207 -27.53 31.00 -24.86
N LYS A 208 -27.97 31.39 -23.65
CA LYS A 208 -29.36 31.83 -23.44
C LYS A 208 -29.56 33.19 -24.13
N PRO A 209 -30.36 33.30 -25.20
CA PRO A 209 -30.74 34.59 -25.73
C PRO A 209 -31.60 35.27 -24.66
N LYS A 210 -31.29 36.53 -24.33
CA LYS A 210 -32.31 37.42 -23.77
C LYS A 210 -33.37 37.57 -24.85
N THR A 211 -34.63 37.32 -24.46
CA THR A 211 -35.90 37.72 -25.10
C THR A 211 -35.79 38.51 -26.39
#